data_AF-A0A950FKA0-F1
#
_entry.id   AF-A0A950FKA0-F1
#
_cell.length_a   1.000
_cell.length_b   1.000
_cell.length_c   1.000
_cell.angle_alpha   90.00
_cell.angle_beta   90.00
_cell.angle_gamma   90.00
#
_symmetry.space_group_name_H-M   'P 1'
#
loop_
_entity.id
_entity.type
_entity.pdbx_description
1 polymer ?
#
loop_
_entity_poly.entity_id
_entity_poly.type
_entity_poly.pdbx_seq_one_letter_code
_entity_poly.pdbx_strand_id
1 'polypeptide(L)'
;MQQHESLREQLLAEVEAIAPILAEHAPESEKLGRLDDATVKALRTTHLLRFLCPRELGGDEADPITQMEVLEALARTDASTSWVVGNLALGSAYAGAFLPARSAQRIFADGVPSMAGMNAPRG
;
A
#
# COMPACT_ATOMS: atom_id res chain seq x y z
N MET A 1 -21.66 -7.50 1.25
CA MET A 1 -20.78 -8.69 1.17
C MET A 1 -20.11 -8.80 -0.18
N GLN A 2 -20.84 -8.82 -1.29
CA GLN A 2 -20.27 -9.08 -2.63
C GLN A 2 -19.19 -8.10 -3.11
N GLN A 3 -19.23 -6.82 -2.69
CA GLN A 3 -18.22 -5.82 -3.05
C GLN A 3 -16.89 -5.97 -2.30
N HIS A 4 -16.88 -6.47 -1.06
CA HIS A 4 -15.65 -6.67 -0.29
C HIS A 4 -14.89 -7.90 -0.79
N GLU A 5 -15.62 -8.97 -1.10
CA GLU A 5 -15.07 -10.21 -1.65
C GLU A 5 -14.38 -9.96 -3.01
N SER A 6 -15.03 -9.18 -3.89
CA SER A 6 -14.43 -8.80 -5.17
C SER A 6 -13.18 -7.92 -5.05
N LEU A 7 -13.11 -7.02 -4.06
CA LEU A 7 -11.91 -6.20 -3.83
C LEU A 7 -10.75 -7.05 -3.30
N ARG A 8 -11.02 -7.94 -2.34
CA ARG A 8 -10.02 -8.86 -1.79
C ARG A 8 -9.40 -9.71 -2.89
N GLU A 9 -10.22 -10.32 -3.74
CA GLU A 9 -9.75 -11.14 -4.87
C GLU A 9 -8.87 -10.33 -5.83
N GLN A 10 -9.29 -9.09 -6.16
CA GLN A 10 -8.49 -8.21 -7.01
C GLN A 10 -7.11 -7.92 -6.38
N LEU A 11 -7.07 -7.51 -5.11
CA LEU A 11 -5.83 -7.15 -4.44
C LEU A 11 -4.88 -8.34 -4.33
N LEU A 12 -5.39 -9.53 -4.02
CA LEU A 12 -4.60 -10.75 -3.97
C LEU A 12 -4.07 -11.13 -5.36
N ALA A 13 -4.88 -10.98 -6.41
CA ALA A 13 -4.42 -11.21 -7.78
C ALA A 13 -3.32 -10.21 -8.20
N GLU A 14 -3.40 -8.95 -7.77
CA GLU A 14 -2.33 -7.97 -7.99
C GLU A 14 -1.04 -8.34 -7.26
N VAL A 15 -1.12 -8.88 -6.04
CA VAL A 15 0.05 -9.42 -5.31
C VAL A 15 0.68 -10.57 -6.09
N GLU A 16 -0.14 -11.54 -6.53
CA GLU A 16 0.34 -12.68 -7.34
C GLU A 16 1.02 -12.24 -8.63
N ALA A 17 0.46 -11.23 -9.30
CA ALA A 17 0.99 -10.72 -10.56
C ALA A 17 2.39 -10.09 -10.41
N ILE A 18 2.67 -9.42 -9.29
CA ILE A 18 3.97 -8.77 -9.06
C ILE A 18 4.97 -9.67 -8.29
N ALA A 19 4.52 -10.75 -7.66
CA ALA A 19 5.35 -11.62 -6.84
C ALA A 19 6.64 -12.12 -7.54
N PRO A 20 6.66 -12.50 -8.83
CA PRO A 20 7.90 -12.87 -9.51
C PRO A 20 8.95 -11.74 -9.52
N ILE A 21 8.51 -10.49 -9.75
CA ILE A 21 9.40 -9.31 -9.75
C ILE A 21 9.96 -9.08 -8.35
N LEU A 22 9.10 -9.16 -7.32
CA LEU A 22 9.53 -8.99 -5.93
C LEU A 22 10.58 -10.04 -5.54
N ALA A 23 10.36 -11.30 -5.88
CA ALA A 23 11.28 -12.39 -5.58
C ALA A 23 12.63 -12.25 -6.31
N GLU A 24 12.60 -11.89 -7.60
CA GLU A 24 13.80 -11.67 -8.41
C GLU A 24 14.66 -10.51 -7.88
N HIS A 25 14.03 -9.43 -7.43
CA HIS A 25 14.71 -8.20 -7.02
C HIS A 25 14.95 -8.09 -5.49
N ALA A 26 14.49 -9.06 -4.68
CA ALA A 26 14.72 -9.07 -3.24
C ALA A 26 16.21 -9.04 -2.84
N PRO A 27 17.13 -9.82 -3.47
CA PRO A 27 18.55 -9.78 -3.13
C PRO A 27 19.21 -8.41 -3.38
N GLU A 28 18.82 -7.73 -4.45
CA GLU A 28 19.35 -6.38 -4.74
C GLU A 28 18.75 -5.35 -3.77
N SER A 29 17.47 -5.48 -3.41
CA SER A 29 16.85 -4.62 -2.39
C SER A 29 17.55 -4.72 -1.04
N GLU A 30 17.92 -5.94 -0.63
CA GLU A 30 18.68 -6.18 0.60
C GLU A 30 20.05 -5.50 0.56
N LYS A 31 20.77 -5.65 -0.55
CA LYS A 31 22.08 -5.02 -0.75
C LYS A 31 22.00 -3.48 -0.77
N LEU A 32 20.93 -2.92 -1.33
CA LEU A 32 20.72 -1.48 -1.41
C LEU A 32 20.24 -0.87 -0.08
N GLY A 33 19.69 -1.67 0.84
CA GLY A 33 19.05 -1.18 2.06
C GLY A 33 17.76 -0.39 1.78
N ARG A 34 17.16 -0.57 0.60
CA ARG A 34 15.90 0.01 0.15
C ARG A 34 15.30 -0.89 -0.94
N LEU A 35 14.00 -0.76 -1.19
CA LEU A 35 13.41 -1.45 -2.35
C LEU A 35 14.11 -1.01 -3.64
N ASP A 36 14.43 -2.01 -4.47
CA ASP A 36 14.90 -1.81 -5.83
C ASP A 36 13.86 -1.04 -6.68
N ASP A 37 14.36 -0.39 -7.74
CA ASP A 37 13.53 0.47 -8.59
C ASP A 37 12.49 -0.32 -9.40
N ALA A 38 12.79 -1.57 -9.80
CA ALA A 38 11.82 -2.42 -10.49
C ALA A 38 10.71 -2.89 -9.53
N THR A 39 11.04 -3.24 -8.29
CA THR A 39 10.07 -3.50 -7.22
C THR A 39 9.14 -2.30 -7.01
N VAL A 40 9.71 -1.08 -6.85
CA VAL A 40 8.91 0.14 -6.68
C VAL A 40 8.03 0.41 -7.91
N LYS A 41 8.56 0.19 -9.11
CA LYS A 41 7.79 0.36 -10.35
C LYS A 41 6.61 -0.63 -10.42
N ALA A 42 6.82 -1.89 -10.06
CA ALA A 42 5.77 -2.90 -10.04
C ALA A 42 4.66 -2.51 -9.05
N LEU A 43 5.01 -2.11 -7.82
CA LEU A 43 4.04 -1.65 -6.82
C LEU A 43 3.22 -0.44 -7.29
N ARG A 44 3.82 0.49 -8.04
CA ARG A 44 3.09 1.67 -8.57
C ARG A 44 2.06 1.32 -9.64
N THR A 45 2.11 0.12 -10.21
CA THR A 45 1.09 -0.36 -11.16
C THR A 45 -0.13 -0.99 -10.49
N THR A 46 -0.07 -1.21 -9.17
CA THR A 46 -1.11 -1.88 -8.40
C THR A 46 -1.87 -0.88 -7.50
N HIS A 47 -2.95 -1.35 -6.90
CA HIS A 47 -3.73 -0.64 -5.90
C HIS A 47 -3.11 -0.75 -4.48
N LEU A 48 -2.05 -1.56 -4.32
CA LEU A 48 -1.50 -1.94 -3.02
C LEU A 48 -0.94 -0.75 -2.21
N LEU A 49 -0.58 0.38 -2.83
CA LEU A 49 -0.14 1.57 -2.09
C LEU A 49 -1.29 2.48 -1.62
N ARG A 50 -2.53 2.21 -2.05
CA ARG A 50 -3.71 3.03 -1.78
C ARG A 50 -4.90 2.28 -1.21
N PHE A 51 -4.82 0.96 -1.08
CA PHE A 51 -5.92 0.10 -0.67
C PHE A 51 -6.49 0.40 0.73
N LEU A 52 -5.74 1.02 1.64
CA LEU A 52 -6.23 1.46 2.96
C LEU A 52 -6.93 2.83 2.93
N CYS A 53 -6.71 3.62 1.89
CA CYS A 53 -7.16 5.01 1.84
C CYS A 53 -8.70 5.09 1.58
N PRO A 54 -9.41 6.12 2.11
CA PRO A 54 -10.84 6.29 1.84
C PRO A 54 -11.18 6.36 0.35
N ARG A 55 -12.33 5.78 -0.03
CA ARG A 55 -12.78 5.77 -1.44
C ARG A 55 -13.02 7.17 -2.00
N GLU A 56 -13.52 8.08 -1.17
CA GLU A 56 -13.76 9.48 -1.56
C GLU A 56 -12.47 10.26 -1.91
N LEU A 57 -11.31 9.73 -1.52
CA LEU A 57 -9.98 10.28 -1.84
C LEU A 57 -9.24 9.45 -2.90
N GLY A 58 -9.91 8.50 -3.54
CA GLY A 58 -9.33 7.65 -4.59
C GLY A 58 -8.64 6.38 -4.08
N GLY A 59 -8.81 6.02 -2.81
CA GLY A 59 -8.40 4.73 -2.27
C GLY A 59 -9.43 3.62 -2.49
N ASP A 60 -9.18 2.44 -1.91
CA ASP A 60 -10.08 1.30 -2.02
C ASP A 60 -10.81 0.96 -0.71
N GLU A 61 -10.39 1.58 0.40
CA GLU A 61 -11.01 1.46 1.73
C GLU A 61 -11.23 -0.02 2.14
N ALA A 62 -10.18 -0.83 1.97
CA ALA A 62 -10.18 -2.25 2.30
C ALA A 62 -10.43 -2.47 3.81
N ASP A 63 -11.19 -3.49 4.16
CA ASP A 63 -11.45 -3.85 5.56
C ASP A 63 -10.22 -4.51 6.21
N PRO A 64 -10.12 -4.54 7.56
CA PRO A 64 -8.94 -5.05 8.25
C PRO A 64 -8.55 -6.51 7.94
N ILE A 65 -9.51 -7.38 7.60
CA ILE A 65 -9.21 -8.77 7.24
C ILE A 65 -8.51 -8.80 5.88
N THR A 66 -9.10 -8.13 4.88
CA THR A 66 -8.49 -7.98 3.57
C THR A 66 -7.09 -7.34 3.66
N GLN A 67 -6.93 -6.34 4.54
CA GLN A 67 -5.62 -5.72 4.77
C GLN A 67 -4.56 -6.71 5.23
N MET A 68 -4.89 -7.53 6.23
CA MET A 68 -3.97 -8.52 6.78
C MET A 68 -3.60 -9.60 5.74
N GLU A 69 -4.59 -10.10 4.98
CA GLU A 69 -4.35 -11.13 3.97
C GLU A 69 -3.46 -10.65 2.82
N VAL A 70 -3.64 -9.41 2.37
CA VAL A 70 -2.80 -8.80 1.33
C VAL A 70 -1.36 -8.62 1.83
N LEU A 71 -1.17 -8.12 3.04
CA LEU A 71 0.16 -7.94 3.63
C LEU A 71 0.85 -9.29 3.90
N GLU A 72 0.10 -10.31 4.33
CA GLU A 72 0.59 -11.68 4.50
C GLU A 72 1.02 -12.28 3.16
N ALA A 73 0.23 -12.09 2.10
CA ALA A 73 0.56 -12.55 0.75
C ALA A 73 1.84 -11.90 0.22
N LEU A 74 2.01 -10.58 0.40
CA LEU A 74 3.27 -9.89 0.06
C LEU A 74 4.45 -10.43 0.88
N ALA A 75 4.25 -10.63 2.19
CA ALA A 75 5.32 -11.05 3.09
C ALA A 75 5.83 -12.46 2.80
N ARG A 76 4.98 -13.34 2.22
CA ARG A 76 5.41 -14.66 1.72
C ARG A 76 6.44 -14.57 0.60
N THR A 77 6.45 -13.47 -0.15
CA THR A 77 7.39 -13.25 -1.25
C THR A 77 8.57 -12.39 -0.81
N ASP A 78 8.30 -11.22 -0.22
CA ASP A 78 9.31 -10.33 0.33
C ASP A 78 8.75 -9.54 1.53
N ALA A 79 9.29 -9.81 2.72
CA ALA A 79 8.86 -9.18 3.96
C ALA A 79 9.13 -7.67 3.97
N SER A 80 10.22 -7.22 3.36
CA SER A 80 10.59 -5.79 3.27
C SER A 80 9.57 -5.00 2.44
N THR A 81 9.16 -5.55 1.29
CA THR A 81 8.10 -4.99 0.46
C THR A 81 6.78 -4.92 1.22
N SER A 82 6.38 -6.00 1.91
CA SER A 82 5.15 -6.00 2.73
C SER A 82 5.17 -4.89 3.78
N TRP A 83 6.28 -4.74 4.50
CA TRP A 83 6.45 -3.67 5.49
C TRP A 83 6.33 -2.28 4.88
N VAL A 84 7.01 -2.03 3.76
CA VAL A 84 6.96 -0.73 3.06
C VAL A 84 5.55 -0.42 2.57
N VAL A 85 4.88 -1.38 1.94
CA VAL A 85 3.49 -1.23 1.46
C VAL A 85 2.55 -0.90 2.62
N GLY A 86 2.61 -1.67 3.71
CA GLY A 86 1.78 -1.43 4.89
C GLY A 86 2.03 -0.06 5.51
N ASN A 87 3.29 0.37 5.62
CA ASN A 87 3.62 1.66 6.21
C ASN A 87 3.15 2.83 5.34
N LEU A 88 3.37 2.75 4.02
CA LEU A 88 2.97 3.80 3.08
C LEU A 88 1.44 3.91 2.95
N ALA A 89 0.76 2.78 2.77
CA ALA A 89 -0.70 2.77 2.65
C ALA A 89 -1.37 3.26 3.94
N LEU A 90 -0.84 2.87 5.10
CA LEU A 90 -1.33 3.35 6.40
C LEU A 90 -1.08 4.84 6.60
N GLY A 91 0.12 5.35 6.27
CA GLY A 91 0.42 6.79 6.32
C GLY A 91 -0.55 7.61 5.47
N SER A 92 -0.85 7.13 4.27
CA SER A 92 -1.81 7.75 3.37
C SER A 92 -3.24 7.70 3.88
N ALA A 93 -3.68 6.57 4.42
CA ALA A 93 -4.99 6.45 5.05
C ALA A 93 -5.12 7.37 6.27
N TYR A 94 -4.08 7.49 7.10
CA TYR A 94 -4.09 8.35 8.27
C TYR A 94 -4.24 9.82 7.91
N ALA A 95 -3.48 10.29 6.91
CA ALA A 95 -3.63 11.66 6.43
C ALA A 95 -5.02 11.90 5.82
N GLY A 96 -5.56 10.94 5.06
CA GLY A 96 -6.91 11.03 4.49
C GLY A 96 -8.00 11.10 5.56
N ALA A 97 -7.84 10.36 6.66
CA ALA A 97 -8.82 10.29 7.74
C ALA A 97 -8.75 11.47 8.72
N PHE A 98 -7.55 12.02 8.99
CA PHE A 98 -7.34 12.96 10.10
C PHE A 98 -6.98 14.38 9.69
N LEU A 99 -6.63 14.64 8.42
CA LEU A 99 -6.42 16.01 7.97
C LEU A 99 -7.75 16.77 7.84
N PRO A 100 -7.76 18.09 8.07
CA PRO A 100 -8.91 18.92 7.72
C PRO A 100 -9.25 18.74 6.23
N ALA A 101 -10.55 18.69 5.90
CA ALA A 101 -11.04 18.38 4.55
C ALA A 101 -10.36 19.20 3.43
N ARG A 102 -10.16 20.52 3.64
CA ARG A 102 -9.45 21.38 2.66
C ARG A 102 -8.00 20.94 2.42
N SER A 103 -7.31 20.49 3.46
CA SER A 103 -5.92 20.01 3.36
C SER A 103 -5.86 18.64 2.69
N ALA A 104 -6.75 17.72 3.06
CA ALA A 104 -6.88 16.43 2.40
C ALA A 104 -7.17 16.61 0.90
N GLN A 105 -8.16 17.41 0.52
CA GLN A 105 -8.46 17.68 -0.90
C GLN A 105 -7.26 18.22 -1.68
N ARG A 106 -6.44 19.09 -1.07
CA ARG A 106 -5.23 19.63 -1.71
C ARG A 106 -4.13 18.58 -1.87
N ILE A 107 -3.91 17.74 -0.86
CA ILE A 107 -2.84 16.73 -0.86
C ILE A 107 -3.18 15.55 -1.77
N PHE A 108 -4.47 15.22 -1.90
CA PHE A 108 -4.97 14.10 -2.70
C PHE A 108 -5.45 14.52 -4.10
N ALA A 109 -5.22 15.78 -4.50
CA ALA A 109 -5.73 16.34 -5.75
C ALA A 109 -5.27 15.56 -7.00
N ASP A 110 -4.06 15.01 -6.96
CA ASP A 110 -3.45 14.24 -8.05
C ASP A 110 -3.50 12.72 -7.79
N GLY A 111 -4.37 12.28 -6.88
CA GLY A 111 -4.50 10.89 -6.43
C GLY A 111 -3.91 10.64 -5.05
N VAL A 112 -3.97 9.39 -4.60
CA VAL A 112 -3.47 8.98 -3.27
C VAL A 112 -1.93 9.07 -3.26
N PRO A 113 -1.33 9.99 -2.48
CA PRO A 113 0.13 10.08 -2.38
C PRO A 113 0.67 8.89 -1.59
N SER A 114 1.94 8.54 -1.76
CA SER A 114 2.64 7.63 -0.84
C SER A 114 3.26 8.43 0.30
N MET A 115 2.87 8.17 1.54
CA MET A 115 3.37 8.91 2.71
C MET A 115 4.01 7.99 3.74
N ALA A 116 5.24 8.31 4.12
CA ALA A 116 5.96 7.67 5.21
C ALA A 116 6.10 8.64 6.39
N GLY A 117 5.98 8.14 7.63
CA GLY A 117 6.14 8.99 8.81
C GLY A 117 5.75 8.29 10.11
N MET A 118 6.02 8.97 11.22
CA MET A 118 5.52 8.59 12.53
C MET A 118 4.13 9.20 12.71
N ASN A 119 3.08 8.37 12.58
CA ASN A 119 1.69 8.83 12.69
C ASN A 119 1.26 9.10 14.14
N ALA A 120 2.02 8.60 15.13
CA ALA A 120 1.78 8.87 16.54
C ALA A 120 2.55 10.14 16.99
N PRO A 121 1.90 11.14 17.59
CA PRO A 121 2.60 12.29 18.14
C PRO A 121 3.53 11.83 19.27
N ARG A 122 4.83 12.17 19.17
CA ARG A 122 5.83 11.77 20.17
C ARG A 122 6.14 12.83 21.24
N GLY A 123 5.46 13.98 21.20
CA GLY A 123 5.68 15.09 22.14
C GLY A 123 6.94 15.88 21.78
#